data_AF-H0JL81-F1
#
_entry.id   AF-H0JL81-F1
#
_cell.length_a   1.000
_cell.length_b   1.000
_cell.length_c   1.000
_cell.angle_alpha   90.00
_cell.angle_beta   90.00
_cell.angle_gamma   90.00
#
_symmetry.space_group_name_H-M   'P 1'
#
loop_
_entity.id
_entity.type
_entity.pdbx_description
1 polymer ?
#
loop_
_entity_poly.entity_id
_entity_poly.type
_entity_poly.pdbx_seq_one_letter_code
_entity_poly.pdbx_strand_id
1 'polypeptide(L)' 'MFLLSLDEIERVKRAHRIRSVTGLAEVTGLTRKTWSTALRDRRPTPQVLEALARLGARPDRVLIADEAAISMSA' A
#
# COMPACT_ATOMS: atom_id res chain seq x y z
N MET A 1 8.36 6.99 -11.64
CA MET A 1 7.05 7.02 -10.92
C MET A 1 7.21 6.33 -9.57
N PHE A 2 6.32 6.54 -8.59
CA PHE A 2 6.36 5.81 -7.30
C PHE A 2 5.25 4.76 -7.22
N LEU A 3 5.57 3.61 -6.63
CA LEU A 3 4.66 2.50 -6.35
C LEU A 3 4.59 2.23 -4.85
N LEU A 4 3.47 1.63 -4.42
CA LEU A 4 3.35 1.06 -3.09
C LEU A 4 4.31 -0.12 -2.92
N SER A 5 4.99 -0.15 -1.78
CA SER A 5 5.78 -1.28 -1.33
C SER A 5 4.88 -2.41 -0.83
N LEU A 6 4.89 -3.55 -1.53
CA LEU A 6 4.12 -4.72 -1.10
C LEU A 6 4.70 -5.31 0.20
N ASP A 7 6.02 -5.27 0.37
CA ASP A 7 6.69 -5.76 1.58
C ASP A 7 6.27 -4.97 2.82
N GLU A 8 6.18 -3.65 2.69
CA GLU A 8 5.74 -2.79 3.79
C GLU A 8 4.24 -2.99 4.08
N ILE A 9 3.40 -3.16 3.04
CA ILE A 9 1.98 -3.51 3.23
C ILE A 9 1.85 -4.85 3.95
N GLU A 10 2.62 -5.88 3.57
CA GLU A 10 2.60 -7.18 4.24
C GLU A 10 3.14 -7.11 5.67
N ARG A 11 4.13 -6.25 5.94
CA ARG A 11 4.61 -6.01 7.31
C ARG A 11 3.52 -5.39 8.17
N VAL A 12 2.82 -4.38 7.66
CA VAL A 12 1.69 -3.73 8.35
C VAL A 12 0.59 -4.76 8.62
N LYS A 13 0.21 -5.55 7.62
CA LYS A 13 -0.77 -6.64 7.78
C LYS A 13 -0.37 -7.60 8.90
N ARG A 14 0.89 -8.05 8.93
CA ARG A 14 1.40 -8.93 9.98
C ARG A 14 1.36 -8.30 11.37
N ALA A 15 1.72 -7.02 11.49
CA ALA A 15 1.70 -6.30 12.77
C ALA A 15 0.28 -6.22 13.38
N HIS A 16 -0.74 -6.10 12.53
CA HIS A 16 -2.15 -6.02 12.94
C HIS A 16 -2.93 -7.34 12.81
N ARG A 17 -2.25 -8.46 12.53
CA ARG A 17 -2.85 -9.79 12.29
C ARG A 17 -3.90 -9.81 11.17
N ILE A 18 -3.80 -8.91 10.20
CA ILE A 18 -4.71 -8.82 9.05
C ILE A 18 -4.31 -9.86 8.01
N ARG A 19 -5.17 -10.85 7.77
CA ARG A 19 -4.89 -11.97 6.85
C ARG A 19 -5.55 -11.84 5.48
N SER A 20 -6.40 -10.83 5.28
CA SER A 20 -7.20 -10.71 4.07
C SER A 20 -7.41 -9.25 3.66
N VAL A 21 -7.79 -9.04 2.40
CA VAL A 21 -8.21 -7.73 1.89
C VAL A 21 -9.46 -7.24 2.60
N THR A 22 -10.37 -8.14 2.98
CA THR A 22 -11.57 -7.80 3.76
C THR A 22 -11.18 -7.26 5.14
N GLY A 23 -10.25 -7.90 5.85
CA GLY A 23 -9.79 -7.39 7.15
C GLY A 23 -9.07 -6.04 7.01
N LEU A 24 -8.34 -5.82 5.92
CA LEU A 24 -7.71 -4.53 5.63
C LEU A 24 -8.77 -3.43 5.44
N ALA A 25 -9.85 -3.74 4.72
CA ALA A 25 -10.99 -2.84 4.53
C ALA A 25 -11.69 -2.52 5.86
N GLU A 26 -11.96 -3.52 6.68
CA GLU A 26 -12.60 -3.37 8.00
C GLU A 26 -11.78 -2.46 8.94
N VAL A 27 -10.47 -2.70 9.07
CA VAL A 27 -9.62 -1.95 10.00
C VAL A 27 -9.38 -0.51 9.53
N THR A 28 -9.39 -0.26 8.23
CA THR A 28 -9.04 1.05 7.66
C THR A 28 -10.26 1.90 7.27
N GLY A 29 -11.45 1.31 7.23
CA GLY A 29 -12.68 1.95 6.76
C GLY A 29 -12.73 2.16 5.23
N LEU A 30 -11.72 1.72 4.49
CA LEU A 30 -11.72 1.77 3.02
C LEU A 30 -12.45 0.55 2.44
N THR A 31 -12.97 0.67 1.22
CA THR A 31 -13.66 -0.46 0.59
C THR A 31 -12.68 -1.59 0.21
N ARG A 32 -13.18 -2.83 0.17
CA ARG A 32 -12.44 -3.98 -0.38
C ARG A 32 -11.95 -3.71 -1.81
N LYS A 33 -12.76 -3.02 -2.63
CA LYS A 33 -12.40 -2.66 -4.01
C LYS A 33 -11.19 -1.72 -4.04
N THR A 34 -11.16 -0.71 -3.16
CA THR A 34 -10.02 0.21 -3.03
C THR A 34 -8.74 -0.55 -2.73
N TRP A 35 -8.77 -1.47 -1.76
CA TRP A 35 -7.59 -2.28 -1.41
C TRP A 35 -7.18 -3.27 -2.50
N SER A 36 -8.14 -3.95 -3.14
CA SER A 36 -7.83 -4.84 -4.26
C SER A 36 -7.14 -4.09 -5.41
N THR A 37 -7.64 -2.90 -5.76
CA THR A 37 -7.04 -2.03 -6.78
C THR A 37 -5.65 -1.56 -6.36
N ALA A 38 -5.49 -1.08 -5.11
CA ALA A 38 -4.21 -0.61 -4.60
C ALA A 38 -3.14 -1.71 -4.58
N LEU A 39 -3.50 -2.94 -4.21
CA LEU A 39 -2.58 -4.08 -4.20
C LEU A 39 -2.20 -4.55 -5.61
N ARG A 40 -3.15 -4.53 -6.54
CA ARG A 40 -2.92 -4.95 -7.93
C ARG A 40 -2.10 -3.91 -8.71
N ASP A 41 -2.55 -2.66 -8.69
CA ASP A 41 -2.00 -1.58 -9.52
C ASP A 41 -0.83 -0.89 -8.82
N ARG A 42 -0.63 -1.16 -7.53
CA ARG A 42 0.41 -0.59 -6.66
C ARG A 42 0.44 0.93 -6.66
N ARG A 43 -0.66 1.58 -7.05
CA ARG A 43 -0.73 3.03 -7.19
C ARG A 43 -0.93 3.69 -5.83
N PRO A 44 -0.03 4.60 -5.41
CA PRO A 44 -0.18 5.32 -4.15
C PRO A 44 -1.25 6.42 -4.31
N THR A 45 -2.37 6.27 -3.60
CA THR A 45 -3.39 7.32 -3.48
C THR A 45 -3.34 7.93 -2.08
N PRO A 46 -3.75 9.21 -1.89
CA PRO A 46 -3.74 9.84 -0.58
C PRO A 46 -4.46 9.02 0.50
N GLN A 47 -5.64 8.48 0.17
CA GLN A 47 -6.44 7.67 1.10
C GLN A 47 -5.73 6.37 1.52
N VAL A 48 -5.07 5.69 0.57
CA VAL A 48 -4.33 4.44 0.87
C VAL A 48 -3.09 4.75 1.71
N LEU A 49 -2.35 5.81 1.37
CA LEU A 49 -1.18 6.23 2.13
C LEU A 49 -1.55 6.64 3.55
N GLU A 50 -2.63 7.39 3.73
CA GLU A 50 -3.13 7.79 5.05
C GLU A 50 -3.56 6.57 5.88
N ALA A 51 -4.29 5.62 5.26
CA ALA A 51 -4.66 4.37 5.92
C ALA A 51 -3.44 3.55 6.36
N LEU A 52 -2.42 3.43 5.51
CA LEU A 52 -1.17 2.76 5.84
C LEU A 52 -0.41 3.49 6.96
N ALA A 53 -0.34 4.82 6.91
CA ALA A 53 0.30 5.63 7.95
C ALA A 53 -0.39 5.44 9.31
N ARG A 54 -1.74 5.42 9.36
CA ARG A 54 -2.51 5.15 10.57
C ARG A 54 -2.27 3.75 11.13
N LEU A 55 -1.99 2.76 10.26
CA LEU A 55 -1.58 1.42 10.65
C LEU A 55 -0.09 1.31 11.01
N GLY A 56 0.65 2.43 11.03
CA GLY A 56 2.06 2.46 11.39
C GLY A 56 3.00 2.00 10.29
N ALA A 57 2.63 2.23 9.02
CA ALA A 57 3.56 2.07 7.89
C ALA A 57 4.74 3.03 8.02
N ARG A 58 5.92 2.55 7.62
CA ARG A 58 7.17 3.30 7.67
C ARG A 58 7.24 4.27 6.47
N PRO A 59 7.33 5.60 6.69
CA PRO A 59 7.35 6.58 5.61
C PRO A 59 8.51 6.38 4.61
N ASP A 60 9.66 5.93 5.10
CA ASP A 60 10.86 5.61 4.32
C ASP A 60 10.75 4.30 3.52
N ARG A 61 9.69 3.51 3.71
CA ARG A 61 9.52 2.19 3.07
C ARG A 61 8.20 1.97 2.35
N VAL A 62 7.21 2.86 2.53
CA VAL A 62 5.86 2.69 1.97
C VAL A 62 5.82 2.94 0.46
N LEU A 63 6.76 3.72 -0.07
CA LEU A 63 6.93 3.98 -1.50
C LEU A 63 8.24 3.38 -2.01
N ILE A 64 8.20 2.84 -3.21
CA ILE A 64 9.39 2.45 -3.98
C ILE A 64 9.39 3.12 -5.35
N ALA A 65 10.56 3.26 -5.93
CA ALA A 65 10.73 3.72 -7.29
C ALA A 65 10.22 2.67 -8.30
N ASP A 66 9.50 3.14 -9.32
CA ASP A 66 9.19 2.36 -10.51
C ASP A 66 10.37 2.44 -11.48
N GLU A 67 11.25 1.44 -11.43
CA GLU A 67 12.46 1.37 -12.26
C GLU A 67 12.16 1.30 -13.77
N ALA A 68 11.04 0.70 -14.15
CA ALA A 68 10.61 0.64 -15.55
C ALA A 68 10.23 2.03 -16.06
N ALA A 69 9.51 2.81 -15.24
CA ALA A 69 9.20 4.20 -15.57
C ALA A 69 10.44 5.10 -15.56
N ILE A 70 11.43 4.83 -14.71
CA ILE A 70 12.68 5.61 -14.64
C ILE A 70 13.53 5.36 -15.89
N SER A 71 13.66 4.11 -16.32
CA SER A 71 14.47 3.71 -17.48
C SER A 71 13.95 4.26 -18.80
N MET A 72 12.65 4.59 -18.91
CA MET A 72 12.06 5.22 -20.10
C MET A 72 12.25 6.74 -20.18
N SER A 73 12.71 7.36 -19.08
CA SER A 73 12.89 8.81 -18.97
C SER A 73 14.37 9.25 -18.92
N ALA A 74 15.30 8.31 -19.04
CA ALA A 74 16.76 8.52 -19.07
C ALA A 74 17.28 8.36 -20.50
#